data_AF-A0AA35VS54-F1
#
_entry.id   AF-A0AA35VS54-F1
#
_cell.length_a   1.000
_cell.length_b   1.000
_cell.length_c   1.000
_cell.angle_alpha   90.00
_cell.angle_beta   90.00
_cell.angle_gamma   90.00
#
_symmetry.space_group_name_H-M   'P 1'
#
loop_
_entity.id
_entity.type
_entity.pdbx_description
1 polymer ?
#
loop_
_entity_poly.entity_id
_entity_poly.type
_entity_poly.pdbx_seq_one_letter_code
_entity_poly.pdbx_strand_id
1 'polypeptide(L)'
;MHAGVRPGHRHGKKGRVYREDPYVFLTDDSPVLQLIQSYYGLGDAFPSSQLLTRSVAGKKRNVYLTSRLVKELLQRNELHVKFINVGVKVLARCDNRTASCPFRICQEGIESLVPFISANRLSLTLDDLLLVLREPNPLSTGLAPPTQETLSHMGVGPALFEYTPDRSKEDTRTLYDHPIYLSGWVARKSVRLYVDKKYRCHYLAMLGHEPPQTMCLASVSGRRDCDSEEGRGGEGGGGKEEGDVESGVEEKKGEVELEEGGNGGTGEAVAGEELRT
;
A
#
# COMPACT_ATOMS: atom_id res chain seq x y z
N MET A 1 -55.89 -28.82 37.80
CA MET A 1 -55.56 -29.26 36.43
C MET A 1 -55.46 -27.99 35.57
N HIS A 2 -54.28 -27.36 35.52
CA HIS A 2 -53.25 -27.51 34.48
C HIS A 2 -53.65 -27.01 33.08
N ALA A 3 -53.02 -25.89 32.72
CA ALA A 3 -52.33 -25.56 31.47
C ALA A 3 -53.12 -25.43 30.14
N GLY A 4 -52.82 -24.34 29.42
CA GLY A 4 -53.19 -24.14 28.02
C GLY A 4 -52.69 -22.82 27.43
N VAL A 5 -51.38 -22.61 27.40
CA VAL A 5 -50.67 -21.44 26.87
C VAL A 5 -50.57 -21.49 25.33
N ARG A 6 -51.02 -20.39 24.67
CA ARG A 6 -50.60 -19.74 23.39
C ARG A 6 -50.46 -20.56 22.08
N PRO A 7 -50.69 -19.87 20.94
CA PRO A 7 -49.63 -19.72 19.94
C PRO A 7 -49.33 -18.22 19.77
N GLY A 8 -48.11 -17.76 20.03
CA GLY A 8 -47.01 -17.93 19.10
C GLY A 8 -46.97 -16.72 18.16
N HIS A 9 -46.67 -15.53 18.68
CA HIS A 9 -46.26 -14.41 17.84
C HIS A 9 -44.99 -14.85 17.11
N ARG A 10 -45.12 -15.18 15.82
CA ARG A 10 -43.98 -15.45 14.96
C ARG A 10 -43.11 -14.19 14.98
N HIS A 11 -41.96 -14.26 15.65
CA HIS A 11 -40.91 -13.27 15.46
C HIS A 11 -40.60 -13.25 13.96
N GLY A 12 -40.99 -12.17 13.29
CA GLY A 12 -40.52 -11.88 11.95
C GLY A 12 -39.01 -12.04 11.95
N LYS A 13 -38.50 -12.90 11.06
CA LYS A 13 -37.06 -13.06 10.87
C LYS A 13 -36.51 -11.66 10.64
N LYS A 14 -35.82 -11.10 11.65
CA LYS A 14 -35.06 -9.85 11.50
C LYS A 14 -34.18 -10.05 10.29
N GLY A 15 -34.44 -9.30 9.22
CA GLY A 15 -33.65 -9.34 8.00
C GLY A 15 -32.19 -9.28 8.41
N ARG A 16 -31.40 -10.21 7.88
CA ARG A 16 -29.97 -10.36 8.17
C ARG A 16 -29.33 -8.98 8.04
N VAL A 17 -29.01 -8.34 9.17
CA VAL A 17 -28.40 -7.01 9.18
C VAL A 17 -26.96 -7.20 8.68
N TYR A 18 -26.78 -7.04 7.38
CA TYR A 18 -25.45 -7.02 6.77
C TYR A 18 -24.71 -5.79 7.29
N ARG A 19 -23.59 -6.02 7.97
CA ARG A 19 -22.77 -5.01 8.67
C ARG A 19 -21.74 -4.31 7.77
N GLU A 20 -21.91 -4.37 6.46
CA GLU A 20 -20.94 -3.81 5.52
C GLU A 20 -21.37 -2.44 5.01
N ASP A 21 -20.42 -1.51 4.96
CA ASP A 21 -20.62 -0.16 4.42
C ASP A 21 -20.85 -0.20 2.90
N PRO A 22 -21.71 0.68 2.36
CA PRO A 22 -21.93 0.80 0.92
C PRO A 22 -20.70 1.39 0.22
N TYR A 23 -20.65 1.16 -1.09
CA TYR A 23 -19.66 1.77 -1.96
C TYR A 23 -20.09 3.18 -2.35
N VAL A 24 -19.21 4.16 -2.10
CA VAL A 24 -19.44 5.57 -2.41
C VAL A 24 -18.41 6.03 -3.44
N PHE A 25 -18.88 6.63 -4.52
CA PHE A 25 -17.99 7.21 -5.53
C PHE A 25 -17.30 8.47 -5.01
N LEU A 26 -16.03 8.63 -5.35
CA LEU A 26 -15.30 9.85 -5.05
C LEU A 26 -15.77 10.97 -5.99
N THR A 27 -15.93 12.16 -5.42
CA THR A 27 -16.17 13.39 -6.16
C THR A 27 -14.84 14.04 -6.50
N ASP A 28 -14.80 14.76 -7.62
CA ASP A 28 -13.59 15.47 -8.09
C ASP A 28 -13.13 16.56 -7.10
N ASP A 29 -14.06 17.11 -6.32
CA ASP A 29 -13.79 18.09 -5.26
C ASP A 29 -13.15 17.48 -4.00
N SER A 30 -12.88 16.17 -3.98
CA SER A 30 -12.28 15.54 -2.81
C SER A 30 -10.83 15.99 -2.64
N PRO A 31 -10.44 16.62 -1.51
CA PRO A 31 -9.06 17.10 -1.31
C PRO A 31 -8.05 15.95 -1.32
N VAL A 32 -8.49 14.75 -0.93
CA VAL A 32 -7.69 13.52 -1.00
C VAL A 32 -7.36 13.16 -2.44
N LEU A 33 -8.34 13.26 -3.35
CA LEU A 33 -8.15 12.94 -4.76
C LEU A 33 -7.23 13.96 -5.43
N GLN A 34 -7.42 15.24 -5.17
CA GLN A 34 -6.56 16.32 -5.68
C GLN A 34 -5.10 16.14 -5.23
N LEU A 35 -4.88 15.76 -3.97
CA LEU A 35 -3.54 15.44 -3.47
C LEU A 35 -2.92 14.25 -4.21
N ILE A 36 -3.69 13.18 -4.45
CA ILE A 36 -3.22 11.99 -5.18
C ILE A 36 -2.88 12.36 -6.63
N GLN A 37 -3.75 13.13 -7.29
CA GLN A 37 -3.56 13.58 -8.67
C GLN A 37 -2.31 14.44 -8.79
N SER A 38 -2.13 15.41 -7.89
CA SER A 38 -0.93 16.27 -7.86
C SER A 38 0.33 15.46 -7.58
N TYR A 39 0.27 14.50 -6.65
CA TYR A 39 1.44 13.70 -6.27
C TYR A 39 1.90 12.75 -7.38
N TYR A 40 1.00 11.94 -7.95
CA TYR A 40 1.38 11.00 -9.01
C TYR A 40 1.37 11.61 -10.42
N GLY A 41 1.00 12.89 -10.55
CA GLY A 41 0.83 13.54 -11.85
C GLY A 41 -0.23 12.84 -12.68
N LEU A 42 -1.40 12.57 -12.08
CA LEU A 42 -2.50 11.94 -12.81
C LEU A 42 -3.11 12.95 -13.79
N GLY A 43 -2.93 12.73 -15.09
CA GLY A 43 -3.43 13.63 -16.13
C GLY A 43 -4.96 13.67 -16.26
N ASP A 44 -5.49 14.63 -17.02
CA ASP A 44 -6.93 14.90 -17.18
C ASP A 44 -7.72 13.71 -17.78
N ALA A 45 -7.04 12.82 -18.51
CA ALA A 45 -7.64 11.61 -19.05
C ALA A 45 -7.95 10.55 -17.98
N PHE A 46 -7.44 10.72 -16.75
CA PHE A 46 -7.65 9.78 -15.66
C PHE A 46 -9.13 9.76 -15.23
N PRO A 47 -9.79 8.59 -15.19
CA PRO A 47 -11.21 8.49 -14.87
C PRO A 47 -11.48 8.61 -13.36
N SER A 48 -11.20 9.78 -12.77
CA SER A 48 -11.40 10.07 -11.35
C SER A 48 -12.82 9.74 -10.85
N SER A 49 -13.83 10.05 -11.66
CA SER A 49 -15.24 9.80 -11.32
C SER A 49 -15.59 8.30 -11.22
N GLN A 50 -14.72 7.40 -11.70
CA GLN A 50 -14.90 5.94 -11.60
C GLN A 50 -14.25 5.35 -10.35
N LEU A 51 -13.62 6.19 -9.52
CA LEU A 51 -13.06 5.78 -8.25
C LEU A 51 -14.13 5.66 -7.17
N LEU A 52 -14.06 4.61 -6.38
CA LEU A 52 -14.97 4.34 -5.29
C LEU A 52 -14.24 3.94 -4.01
N THR A 53 -14.86 4.22 -2.88
CA THR A 53 -14.40 3.83 -1.54
C THR A 53 -15.50 3.06 -0.83
N ARG A 54 -15.10 2.16 0.06
CA ARG A 54 -16.02 1.38 0.91
C ARG A 54 -16.02 1.93 2.32
N SER A 55 -16.44 3.18 2.45
CA SER A 55 -16.56 3.90 3.72
C SER A 55 -17.37 5.16 3.49
N VAL A 56 -18.46 5.30 4.23
CA VAL A 56 -19.33 6.49 4.22
C VAL A 56 -18.79 7.56 5.17
N ALA A 57 -18.23 7.14 6.31
CA ALA A 57 -17.64 8.00 7.32
C ALA A 57 -16.30 7.44 7.82
N GLY A 58 -15.33 8.33 8.04
CA GLY A 58 -14.00 7.99 8.56
C GLY A 58 -12.89 7.99 7.51
N LYS A 59 -11.74 7.42 7.87
CA LYS A 59 -10.54 7.40 7.01
C LYS A 59 -10.75 6.39 5.88
N LYS A 60 -10.85 6.89 4.64
CA LYS A 60 -10.89 6.06 3.43
C LYS A 60 -9.61 5.21 3.35
N ARG A 61 -9.74 3.91 3.62
CA ARG A 61 -8.60 2.98 3.64
C ARG A 61 -8.16 2.55 2.24
N ASN A 62 -9.11 2.19 1.39
CA ASN A 62 -8.85 1.66 0.05
C ASN A 62 -9.70 2.41 -0.98
N VAL A 63 -9.10 2.67 -2.15
CA VAL A 63 -9.79 3.21 -3.32
C VAL A 63 -9.76 2.15 -4.42
N TYR A 64 -10.91 1.93 -5.02
CA TYR A 64 -11.10 0.97 -6.09
C TYR A 64 -11.45 1.71 -7.38
N LEU A 65 -11.01 1.18 -8.51
CA LEU A 65 -11.36 1.64 -9.84
C LEU A 65 -12.39 0.69 -10.44
N THR A 66 -13.38 1.25 -11.13
CA THR A 66 -14.43 0.48 -11.83
C THR A 66 -14.54 0.91 -13.28
N SER A 67 -15.16 0.07 -14.11
CA SER A 67 -15.58 0.52 -15.44
C SER A 67 -16.83 1.40 -15.35
N ARG A 68 -17.04 2.24 -16.37
CA ARG A 68 -18.23 3.08 -16.49
C ARG A 68 -19.54 2.30 -16.34
N LEU A 69 -19.65 1.13 -16.99
CA LEU A 69 -20.87 0.31 -16.94
C LEU A 69 -21.14 -0.22 -15.53
N VAL A 70 -20.09 -0.63 -14.81
CA VAL A 70 -20.22 -1.09 -13.42
C VAL A 70 -20.65 0.06 -12.52
N LYS A 71 -20.11 1.27 -12.73
CA LYS A 71 -20.56 2.47 -12.01
C LYS A 71 -22.05 2.76 -12.21
N GLU A 72 -22.52 2.75 -13.45
CA GLU A 72 -23.95 2.97 -13.76
C GLU A 72 -24.84 1.88 -13.13
N LEU A 73 -24.37 0.63 -13.15
CA LEU A 73 -25.07 -0.50 -12.52
C LEU A 73 -25.14 -0.34 -11.00
N LEU A 74 -24.06 0.08 -10.34
CA LEU A 74 -24.02 0.34 -8.90
C LEU A 74 -25.01 1.44 -8.51
N GLN A 75 -24.99 2.57 -9.23
CA GLN A 75 -25.85 3.72 -8.94
C GLN A 75 -27.34 3.38 -9.12
N ARG A 76 -27.69 2.57 -10.12
CA ARG A 76 -29.10 2.16 -10.35
C ARG A 76 -29.60 1.13 -9.33
N ASN A 77 -28.71 0.39 -8.67
CA ASN A 77 -29.08 -0.72 -7.79
C ASN A 77 -28.69 -0.50 -6.32
N GLU A 78 -28.30 0.72 -5.94
CA GLU A 78 -27.77 1.04 -4.61
C GLU A 78 -28.67 0.58 -3.46
N LEU A 79 -29.99 0.64 -3.65
CA LEU A 79 -30.99 0.23 -2.65
C LEU A 79 -31.49 -1.22 -2.79
N HIS A 80 -31.19 -1.88 -3.91
CA HIS A 80 -31.78 -3.18 -4.27
C HIS A 80 -30.79 -4.34 -4.22
N VAL A 81 -29.51 -4.08 -4.53
CA VAL A 81 -28.46 -5.09 -4.58
C VAL A 81 -27.29 -4.65 -3.71
N LYS A 82 -26.90 -5.50 -2.76
CA LYS A 82 -25.67 -5.30 -1.99
C LYS A 82 -24.50 -5.97 -2.69
N PHE A 83 -23.51 -5.18 -3.05
CA PHE A 83 -22.29 -5.66 -3.68
C PHE A 83 -21.22 -5.92 -2.62
N ILE A 84 -20.67 -7.14 -2.61
CA ILE A 84 -19.62 -7.53 -1.65
C ILE A 84 -18.25 -7.04 -2.11
N ASN A 85 -17.91 -7.28 -3.37
CA ASN A 85 -16.64 -6.90 -4.00
C ASN A 85 -16.93 -6.26 -5.35
N VAL A 86 -16.36 -5.09 -5.62
CA VAL A 86 -16.52 -4.39 -6.90
C VAL A 86 -15.26 -3.63 -7.27
N GLY A 87 -14.90 -3.71 -8.55
CA GLY A 87 -13.74 -3.01 -9.09
C GLY A 87 -12.41 -3.64 -8.70
N VAL A 88 -11.34 -2.93 -9.01
CA VAL A 88 -9.96 -3.33 -8.70
C VAL A 88 -9.39 -2.34 -7.71
N LYS A 89 -8.72 -2.83 -6.66
CA LYS A 89 -8.07 -1.95 -5.68
C LYS A 89 -6.86 -1.29 -6.31
N VAL A 90 -6.89 0.02 -6.44
CA VAL A 90 -5.83 0.80 -7.11
C VAL A 90 -4.99 1.61 -6.14
N LEU A 91 -5.57 2.08 -5.03
CA LEU A 91 -4.85 2.87 -4.02
C LEU A 91 -5.20 2.38 -2.62
N ALA A 92 -4.22 2.42 -1.72
CA ALA A 92 -4.39 2.12 -0.32
C ALA A 92 -3.72 3.19 0.53
N ARG A 93 -4.34 3.51 1.66
CA ARG A 93 -3.80 4.46 2.62
C ARG A 93 -2.51 3.92 3.24
N CYS A 94 -1.53 4.81 3.40
CA CYS A 94 -0.31 4.62 4.15
C CYS A 94 -0.30 5.61 5.31
N ASP A 95 -0.26 5.14 6.55
CA ASP A 95 -0.25 6.01 7.73
C ASP A 95 1.16 6.50 8.11
N ASN A 96 2.04 6.66 7.11
CA ASN A 96 3.40 7.14 7.36
C ASN A 96 3.42 8.68 7.40
N ARG A 97 3.78 9.24 8.55
CA ARG A 97 3.84 10.69 8.80
C ARG A 97 4.90 11.42 7.98
N THR A 98 5.90 10.69 7.48
CA THR A 98 6.97 11.25 6.64
C THR A 98 6.61 11.30 5.16
N ALA A 99 5.53 10.64 4.75
CA ALA A 99 5.08 10.64 3.36
C ALA A 99 4.41 11.98 3.03
N SER A 100 4.77 12.56 1.89
CA SER A 100 4.05 13.69 1.30
C SER A 100 2.65 13.31 0.82
N CYS A 101 2.44 12.04 0.43
CA CYS A 101 1.13 11.50 0.06
C CYS A 101 0.73 10.32 0.96
N PRO A 102 -0.47 10.34 1.57
CA PRO A 102 -0.94 9.27 2.45
C PRO A 102 -1.51 8.07 1.67
N PHE A 103 -1.32 7.98 0.35
CA PHE A 103 -1.82 6.86 -0.46
C PHE A 103 -0.70 6.26 -1.31
N ARG A 104 -0.57 4.93 -1.26
CA ARG A 104 0.27 4.14 -2.17
C ARG A 104 -0.57 3.52 -3.28
N ILE A 105 0.07 3.32 -4.43
CA ILE A 105 -0.46 2.47 -5.49
C ILE A 105 -0.51 1.02 -5.00
N CYS A 106 -1.61 0.32 -5.28
CA CYS A 106 -1.73 -1.10 -4.99
C CYS A 106 -1.20 -1.92 -6.16
N GLN A 107 -0.47 -3.00 -5.86
CA GLN A 107 0.09 -3.88 -6.89
C GLN A 107 -1.01 -4.48 -7.79
N GLU A 108 -2.19 -4.78 -7.24
CA GLU A 108 -3.32 -5.37 -7.97
C GLU A 108 -3.86 -4.50 -9.12
N GLY A 109 -3.80 -3.18 -8.97
CA GLY A 109 -4.38 -2.22 -9.90
C GLY A 109 -3.35 -1.34 -10.60
N ILE A 110 -2.06 -1.68 -10.49
CA ILE A 110 -0.96 -0.84 -10.96
C ILE A 110 -1.02 -0.61 -12.47
N GLU A 111 -1.26 -1.67 -13.24
CA GLU A 111 -1.35 -1.64 -14.71
C GLU A 111 -2.43 -0.66 -15.21
N SER A 112 -3.55 -0.58 -14.49
CA SER A 112 -4.65 0.34 -14.83
C SER A 112 -4.31 1.80 -14.55
N LEU A 113 -3.33 2.08 -13.67
CA LEU A 113 -2.92 3.44 -13.31
C LEU A 113 -1.72 3.92 -14.13
N VAL A 114 -0.80 3.03 -14.50
CA VAL A 114 0.47 3.35 -15.19
C VAL A 114 0.31 4.34 -16.36
N PRO A 115 -0.68 4.20 -17.27
CA PRO A 115 -0.83 5.13 -18.40
C PRO A 115 -1.09 6.58 -17.99
N PHE A 116 -1.59 6.79 -16.76
CA PHE A 116 -1.99 8.10 -16.26
C PHE A 116 -0.95 8.72 -15.32
N ILE A 117 0.01 7.95 -14.82
CA ILE A 117 1.02 8.42 -13.86
C ILE A 117 2.16 9.10 -14.62
N SER A 118 2.45 10.36 -14.31
CA SER A 118 3.59 11.10 -14.88
C SER A 118 4.67 11.49 -13.86
N ALA A 119 4.40 11.35 -12.55
CA ALA A 119 5.31 11.76 -11.47
C ALA A 119 5.53 10.65 -10.43
N ASN A 120 6.59 10.80 -9.62
CA ASN A 120 7.02 9.82 -8.63
C ASN A 120 7.23 8.41 -9.22
N ARG A 121 7.85 8.37 -10.41
CA ARG A 121 8.25 7.15 -11.12
C ARG A 121 9.76 6.98 -11.01
N LEU A 122 10.20 5.80 -10.62
CA LEU A 122 11.59 5.42 -10.56
C LEU A 122 11.87 4.39 -11.64
N SER A 123 12.65 4.78 -12.65
CA SER A 123 13.14 3.87 -13.69
C SER A 123 14.32 3.06 -13.15
N LEU A 124 14.20 1.74 -13.21
CA LEU A 124 15.21 0.80 -12.74
C LEU A 124 15.99 0.20 -13.92
N THR A 125 17.26 -0.07 -13.69
CA THR A 125 18.02 -1.01 -14.53
C THR A 125 17.66 -2.45 -14.17
N LEU A 126 18.07 -3.43 -14.99
CA LEU A 126 17.86 -4.85 -14.67
C LEU A 126 18.55 -5.22 -13.36
N ASP A 127 19.80 -4.78 -13.16
CA ASP A 127 20.56 -5.07 -11.94
C ASP A 127 19.90 -4.45 -10.70
N ASP A 128 19.36 -3.23 -10.82
CA ASP A 128 18.60 -2.59 -9.75
C ASP A 128 17.32 -3.35 -9.42
N LEU A 129 16.57 -3.79 -10.46
CA LEU A 129 15.37 -4.59 -10.26
C LEU A 129 15.69 -5.88 -9.50
N LEU A 130 16.76 -6.58 -9.89
CA LEU A 130 17.19 -7.80 -9.21
C LEU A 130 17.61 -7.53 -7.76
N LEU A 131 18.33 -6.43 -7.51
CA LEU A 131 18.73 -6.02 -6.16
C LEU A 131 17.49 -5.76 -5.28
N VAL A 132 16.55 -4.97 -5.78
CA VAL A 132 15.32 -4.58 -5.07
C VAL A 132 14.36 -5.76 -4.87
N LEU A 133 14.40 -6.77 -5.74
CA LEU A 133 13.67 -8.03 -5.54
C LEU A 133 14.34 -8.92 -4.48
N ARG A 134 15.68 -9.00 -4.45
CA ARG A 134 16.45 -9.86 -3.53
C ARG A 134 16.61 -9.28 -2.14
N GLU A 135 16.71 -7.97 -2.00
CA GLU A 135 16.89 -7.32 -0.71
C GLU A 135 15.59 -6.65 -0.27
N PRO A 136 15.18 -6.76 1.00
CA PRO A 136 13.95 -6.11 1.47
C PRO A 136 14.08 -4.58 1.54
N ASN A 137 15.28 -4.06 1.81
CA ASN A 137 15.55 -2.63 1.96
C ASN A 137 16.95 -2.26 1.41
N PRO A 138 17.21 -2.42 0.11
CA PRO A 138 18.50 -2.03 -0.47
C PRO A 138 18.77 -0.54 -0.25
N LEU A 139 20.05 -0.23 -0.06
CA LEU A 139 20.51 1.15 0.07
C LEU A 139 20.53 1.83 -1.29
N SER A 140 20.13 3.10 -1.32
CA SER A 140 20.19 3.97 -2.49
C SER A 140 21.57 3.99 -3.14
N THR A 141 22.64 3.95 -2.35
CA THR A 141 24.04 3.92 -2.83
C THR A 141 24.42 2.64 -3.57
N GLY A 142 23.66 1.56 -3.39
CA GLY A 142 23.89 0.28 -4.08
C GLY A 142 23.22 0.19 -5.45
N LEU A 143 22.38 1.17 -5.80
CA LEU A 143 21.69 1.21 -7.10
C LEU A 143 22.58 1.81 -8.19
N ALA A 144 22.22 1.64 -9.45
CA ALA A 144 22.94 2.23 -10.57
C ALA A 144 22.92 3.78 -10.52
N PRO A 145 23.97 4.46 -10.99
CA PRO A 145 24.04 5.93 -11.03
C PRO A 145 22.79 6.64 -11.59
N PRO A 146 22.16 6.23 -12.72
CA PRO A 146 20.96 6.90 -13.23
C PRO A 146 19.76 6.77 -12.27
N THR A 147 19.65 5.63 -11.59
CA THR A 147 18.60 5.39 -10.60
C THR A 147 18.83 6.26 -9.36
N GLN A 148 20.08 6.45 -8.94
CA GLN A 148 20.45 7.33 -7.84
C GLN A 148 20.14 8.81 -8.14
N GLU A 149 20.43 9.26 -9.37
CA GLU A 149 20.12 10.62 -9.81
C GLU A 149 18.61 10.88 -9.73
N THR A 150 17.80 9.96 -10.27
CA THR A 150 16.33 10.04 -10.19
C THR A 150 15.85 10.10 -8.73
N LEU A 151 16.40 9.24 -7.86
CA LEU A 151 16.08 9.23 -6.42
C LEU A 151 16.43 10.55 -5.72
N SER A 152 17.51 11.23 -6.13
CA SER A 152 17.93 12.49 -5.52
C SER A 152 16.94 13.63 -5.75
N HIS A 153 16.19 13.58 -6.86
CA HIS A 153 15.12 14.52 -7.19
C HIS A 153 13.76 14.13 -6.60
N MET A 154 13.63 12.91 -6.08
CA MET A 154 12.38 12.40 -5.49
C MET A 154 12.31 12.68 -4.00
N GLY A 155 11.09 12.99 -3.52
CA GLY A 155 10.80 13.09 -2.10
C GLY A 155 10.64 11.71 -1.44
N VAL A 156 10.67 11.69 -0.10
CA VAL A 156 10.32 10.49 0.67
C VAL A 156 8.84 10.18 0.49
N GLY A 157 8.51 8.97 0.08
CA GLY A 157 7.12 8.60 -0.16
C GLY A 157 6.92 7.33 -1.00
N PRO A 158 5.66 6.97 -1.27
CA PRO A 158 5.32 5.89 -2.18
C PRO A 158 5.64 6.27 -3.63
N ALA A 159 6.17 5.33 -4.40
CA ALA A 159 6.55 5.57 -5.79
C ALA A 159 6.24 4.34 -6.67
N LEU A 160 6.12 4.60 -7.98
CA LEU A 160 6.03 3.57 -9.01
C LEU A 160 7.45 3.18 -9.44
N PHE A 161 7.80 1.91 -9.31
CA PHE A 161 9.07 1.36 -9.77
C PHE A 161 8.82 0.73 -11.13
N GLU A 162 9.57 1.14 -12.15
CA GLU A 162 9.37 0.73 -13.53
C GLU A 162 10.66 0.16 -14.08
N TYR A 163 10.58 -1.03 -14.66
CA TYR A 163 11.63 -1.60 -15.48
C TYR A 163 11.09 -1.80 -16.89
N THR A 164 11.76 -1.22 -17.88
CA THR A 164 11.44 -1.44 -19.30
C THR A 164 12.60 -2.18 -19.94
N PRO A 165 12.39 -3.39 -20.51
CA PRO A 165 13.45 -4.14 -21.17
C PRO A 165 13.90 -3.43 -22.45
N ASP A 166 15.21 -3.32 -22.63
CA ASP A 166 15.80 -2.71 -23.81
C ASP A 166 15.90 -3.75 -24.94
N ARG A 167 15.01 -3.63 -25.93
CA ARG A 167 14.95 -4.55 -27.09
C ARG A 167 16.18 -4.48 -28.00
N SER A 168 17.00 -3.44 -27.88
CA SER A 168 18.20 -3.27 -28.71
C SER A 168 19.39 -4.08 -28.21
N LYS A 169 19.37 -4.46 -26.93
CA LYS A 169 20.36 -5.32 -26.32
C LYS A 169 19.78 -6.72 -26.31
N GLU A 170 20.43 -7.67 -26.98
CA GLU A 170 20.17 -9.10 -26.78
C GLU A 170 20.65 -9.49 -25.37
N ASP A 171 20.04 -8.93 -24.33
CA ASP A 171 20.23 -9.40 -22.98
C ASP A 171 19.40 -10.68 -22.83
N THR A 172 20.05 -11.82 -23.10
CA THR A 172 19.50 -13.17 -22.90
C THR A 172 19.19 -13.50 -21.43
N ARG A 173 19.25 -12.49 -20.53
CA ARG A 173 19.07 -12.61 -19.09
C ARG A 173 17.61 -12.57 -18.67
N THR A 174 16.71 -12.08 -19.52
CA THR A 174 15.28 -12.01 -19.21
C THR A 174 14.46 -12.69 -20.29
N LEU A 175 13.58 -13.62 -19.90
CA LEU A 175 12.61 -14.25 -20.80
C LEU A 175 11.37 -13.36 -21.05
N TYR A 176 11.44 -12.07 -20.70
CA TYR A 176 10.29 -11.18 -20.54
C TYR A 176 10.49 -9.88 -21.31
N ASP A 177 9.64 -9.64 -22.31
CA ASP A 177 9.73 -8.50 -23.24
C ASP A 177 8.74 -7.36 -22.91
N HIS A 178 8.08 -7.44 -21.75
CA HIS A 178 7.11 -6.45 -21.30
C HIS A 178 7.67 -5.62 -20.12
N PRO A 179 7.28 -4.34 -20.00
CA PRO A 179 7.59 -3.56 -18.82
C PRO A 179 7.08 -4.23 -17.54
N ILE A 180 7.81 -4.06 -16.45
CA ILE A 180 7.43 -4.53 -15.12
C ILE A 180 7.19 -3.31 -14.24
N TYR A 181 5.99 -3.27 -13.64
CA TYR A 181 5.57 -2.21 -12.73
C TYR A 181 5.44 -2.76 -11.31
N LEU A 182 6.13 -2.14 -10.36
CA LEU A 182 6.09 -2.51 -8.96
C LEU A 182 5.77 -1.30 -8.09
N SER A 183 4.90 -1.49 -7.11
CA SER A 183 4.65 -0.47 -6.10
C SER A 183 5.73 -0.53 -5.02
N GLY A 184 6.33 0.61 -4.69
CA GLY A 184 7.37 0.68 -3.68
C GLY A 184 7.37 1.98 -2.87
N TRP A 185 8.29 2.04 -1.93
CA TRP A 185 8.52 3.13 -1.02
C TRP A 185 9.97 3.61 -1.18
N VAL A 186 10.13 4.91 -1.30
CA VAL A 186 11.43 5.59 -1.30
C VAL A 186 11.62 6.24 0.06
N ALA A 187 12.65 5.79 0.79
CA ALA A 187 13.14 6.42 2.01
C ALA A 187 14.38 7.29 1.71
N ARG A 188 14.86 8.03 2.71
CA ARG A 188 16.02 8.93 2.55
C ARG A 188 17.31 8.25 2.09
N LYS A 189 17.50 6.98 2.46
CA LYS A 189 18.74 6.22 2.17
C LYS A 189 18.49 4.86 1.56
N SER A 190 17.25 4.42 1.47
CA SER A 190 16.89 3.07 1.04
C SER A 190 15.59 3.09 0.25
N VAL A 191 15.37 2.02 -0.52
CA VAL A 191 14.11 1.77 -1.22
C VAL A 191 13.54 0.43 -0.79
N ARG A 192 12.23 0.26 -0.89
CA ARG A 192 11.54 -0.98 -0.50
C ARG A 192 10.34 -1.24 -1.40
N LEU A 193 10.11 -2.48 -1.79
CA LEU A 193 8.87 -2.86 -2.47
C LEU A 193 7.74 -3.12 -1.47
N TYR A 194 6.51 -2.81 -1.86
CA TYR A 194 5.30 -3.22 -1.14
C TYR A 194 4.88 -4.66 -1.43
N VAL A 195 5.60 -5.32 -2.32
CA VAL A 195 5.32 -6.66 -2.80
C VAL A 195 5.88 -7.70 -1.82
N ASP A 196 5.07 -8.69 -1.47
CA ASP A 196 5.47 -9.71 -0.51
C ASP A 196 6.63 -10.58 -1.00
N LYS A 197 7.30 -11.22 -0.05
CA LYS A 197 8.39 -12.17 -0.27
C LYS A 197 8.07 -13.22 -1.37
N LYS A 198 6.85 -13.78 -1.36
CA LYS A 198 6.42 -14.80 -2.35
C LYS A 198 6.34 -14.22 -3.76
N TYR A 199 5.77 -13.03 -3.90
CA TYR A 199 5.69 -12.35 -5.20
C TYR A 199 7.07 -11.93 -5.69
N ARG A 200 7.98 -11.48 -4.82
CA ARG A 200 9.37 -11.20 -5.22
C ARG A 200 10.07 -12.44 -5.75
N CYS A 201 9.86 -13.62 -5.14
CA CYS A 201 10.36 -14.89 -5.68
C CYS A 201 9.80 -15.18 -7.07
N HIS A 202 8.50 -14.93 -7.27
CA HIS A 202 7.85 -15.13 -8.57
C HIS A 202 8.44 -14.21 -9.64
N TYR A 203 8.63 -12.91 -9.36
CA TYR A 203 9.29 -12.00 -10.30
C TYR A 203 10.73 -12.43 -10.62
N LEU A 204 11.50 -12.86 -9.63
CA LEU A 204 12.85 -13.40 -9.87
C LEU A 204 12.81 -14.61 -10.80
N ALA A 205 11.89 -15.56 -10.56
CA ALA A 205 11.73 -16.73 -11.39
C ALA A 205 11.29 -16.38 -12.84
N MET A 206 10.38 -15.41 -13.01
CA MET A 206 9.99 -14.92 -14.34
C MET A 206 11.16 -14.27 -15.09
N LEU A 207 12.06 -13.62 -14.37
CA LEU A 207 13.29 -13.05 -14.91
C LEU A 207 14.40 -14.11 -15.11
N GLY A 208 14.13 -15.40 -14.91
CA GLY A 208 15.12 -16.47 -15.08
C GLY A 208 16.16 -16.55 -13.95
N HIS A 209 15.94 -15.87 -12.83
CA HIS A 209 16.82 -15.89 -11.68
C HIS A 209 16.29 -16.76 -10.55
N GLU A 210 17.15 -17.59 -9.98
CA GLU A 210 16.77 -18.41 -8.83
C GLU A 210 16.57 -17.52 -7.58
N PRO A 211 15.42 -17.62 -6.89
CA PRO A 211 15.20 -16.89 -5.66
C PRO A 211 16.16 -17.38 -4.57
N PRO A 212 16.69 -16.49 -3.71
CA PRO A 212 17.55 -16.90 -2.61
C PRO A 212 16.89 -17.98 -1.74
N GLN A 213 17.68 -18.93 -1.22
CA GLN A 213 17.15 -20.00 -0.36
C GLN A 213 16.47 -19.47 0.90
N THR A 214 16.94 -18.33 1.42
CA THR A 214 16.32 -17.59 2.53
C THR A 214 14.93 -17.06 2.17
N MET A 215 14.64 -16.94 0.87
CA MET A 215 13.37 -16.48 0.34
C MET A 215 12.34 -17.59 0.12
N CYS A 216 12.81 -18.76 -0.29
CA CYS A 216 11.97 -19.93 -0.45
C CYS A 216 11.43 -20.36 0.92
N LEU A 217 10.15 -20.76 0.96
CA LEU A 217 9.63 -21.49 2.12
C LEU A 217 10.53 -22.72 2.28
N ALA A 218 11.11 -22.90 3.47
CA ALA A 218 11.81 -24.14 3.80
C ALA A 218 10.93 -25.30 3.33
N SER A 219 11.50 -26.15 2.46
CA SER A 219 10.84 -27.37 2.01
C SER A 219 10.22 -28.02 3.22
N VAL A 220 8.90 -28.19 3.21
CA VAL A 220 8.22 -29.08 4.15
C VAL A 220 8.80 -30.46 3.89
N SER A 221 9.86 -30.81 4.60
CA SER A 221 10.30 -32.18 4.80
C SER A 221 9.28 -32.83 5.73
N GLY A 222 8.13 -33.19 5.17
CA GLY A 222 7.03 -33.86 5.85
C GLY A 222 6.34 -34.72 4.82
N ARG A 223 6.47 -36.04 5.00
CA ARG A 223 6.10 -37.09 4.06
C ARG A 223 4.65 -36.95 3.59
N ARG A 224 4.45 -37.19 2.29
CA ARG A 224 3.18 -37.64 1.75
C ARG A 224 2.96 -39.06 2.26
N ASP A 225 2.06 -39.23 3.22
CA ASP A 225 1.27 -40.46 3.31
C ASP A 225 -0.17 -40.06 2.97
N CYS A 226 -0.54 -40.45 1.77
CA CYS A 226 -1.92 -40.55 1.33
C CYS A 226 -2.54 -41.77 2.03
N ASP A 227 -3.45 -41.53 2.97
CA ASP A 227 -4.47 -42.53 3.26
C ASP A 227 -5.83 -41.86 3.30
N SER A 228 -6.77 -42.56 2.68
CA SER A 228 -8.11 -42.10 2.32
C SER A 228 -9.05 -42.44 3.46
N GLU A 229 -9.84 -41.49 3.98
CA GLU A 229 -11.20 -41.78 4.46
C GLU A 229 -12.10 -40.54 4.29
N GLU A 230 -13.16 -40.72 3.50
CA GLU A 230 -14.27 -39.79 3.35
C GLU A 230 -15.20 -39.83 4.57
N GLY A 231 -15.66 -38.65 5.00
CA GLY A 231 -17.05 -38.42 5.35
C GLY A 231 -17.40 -38.25 6.84
N ARG A 232 -17.64 -37.00 7.25
CA ARG A 232 -18.96 -36.46 7.69
C ARG A 232 -18.80 -35.10 8.37
N GLY A 233 -19.78 -34.23 8.15
CA GLY A 233 -19.73 -32.80 8.47
C GLY A 233 -19.99 -32.42 9.93
N GLY A 234 -19.99 -31.11 10.15
CA GLY A 234 -20.38 -30.49 11.42
C GLY A 234 -19.65 -29.17 11.66
N GLU A 235 -20.43 -28.10 11.78
CA GLU A 235 -20.06 -26.69 11.95
C GLU A 235 -19.13 -26.38 13.13
N GLY A 236 -18.40 -25.26 13.04
CA GLY A 236 -17.95 -24.54 14.24
C GLY A 236 -16.72 -23.64 14.10
N GLY A 237 -16.96 -22.37 13.75
CA GLY A 237 -16.39 -21.24 14.51
C GLY A 237 -14.97 -20.75 14.21
N GLY A 238 -14.87 -19.43 13.97
CA GLY A 238 -13.72 -18.63 14.44
C GLY A 238 -12.72 -18.19 13.38
N GLY A 239 -13.13 -17.34 12.44
CA GLY A 239 -12.18 -16.53 11.66
C GLY A 239 -11.51 -15.51 12.58
N LYS A 240 -10.30 -15.81 13.05
CA LYS A 240 -9.40 -14.84 13.67
C LYS A 240 -9.01 -13.82 12.61
N GLU A 241 -9.25 -12.55 12.92
CA GLU A 241 -8.61 -11.41 12.26
C GLU A 241 -7.09 -11.55 12.47
N GLU A 242 -6.35 -11.78 11.38
CA GLU A 242 -4.90 -11.59 11.39
C GLU A 242 -4.64 -10.07 11.39
N GLY A 243 -4.33 -9.57 12.58
CA GLY A 243 -3.77 -8.23 12.76
C GLY A 243 -2.36 -8.19 12.19
N ASP A 244 -2.13 -7.28 11.26
CA ASP A 244 -0.78 -6.89 10.83
C ASP A 244 0.00 -6.38 12.05
N VAL A 245 1.15 -7.00 12.27
CA VAL A 245 2.09 -6.72 13.36
C VAL A 245 2.71 -5.34 13.14
N GLU A 246 2.41 -4.42 14.06
CA GLU A 246 3.16 -3.19 14.27
C GLU A 246 4.60 -3.53 14.71
N SER A 247 5.57 -3.18 13.87
CA SER A 247 6.97 -3.03 14.31
C SER A 247 7.13 -1.63 14.88
N GLY A 248 6.93 -1.49 16.19
CA GLY A 248 7.26 -0.28 16.94
C GLY A 248 8.77 -0.02 16.91
N VAL A 249 9.15 1.20 16.55
CA VAL A 249 10.48 1.74 16.86
C VAL A 249 10.33 2.51 18.17
N GLU A 250 10.94 2.00 19.24
CA GLU A 250 11.13 2.73 20.50
C GLU A 250 12.06 3.92 20.27
N GLU A 251 11.54 5.14 20.42
CA GLU A 251 12.36 6.30 20.74
C GLU A 251 12.48 6.43 22.27
N LYS A 252 13.70 6.30 22.78
CA LYS A 252 14.04 6.61 24.17
C LYS A 252 13.81 8.10 24.44
N LYS A 253 12.88 8.39 25.36
CA LYS A 253 12.82 9.70 26.04
C LYS A 253 14.04 9.82 26.96
N GLY A 254 14.92 10.77 26.66
CA GLY A 254 15.86 11.28 27.65
C GLY A 254 15.16 12.32 28.51
N GLU A 255 15.03 12.02 29.80
CA GLU A 255 14.78 13.02 30.84
C GLU A 255 15.94 14.03 30.85
N VAL A 256 15.60 15.31 30.89
CA VAL A 256 16.55 16.36 31.29
C VAL A 256 16.05 16.87 32.63
N GLU A 257 16.76 16.49 33.68
CA GLU A 257 16.57 17.02 35.03
C GLU A 257 17.01 18.48 35.06
N LEU A 258 16.15 19.31 35.66
CA LEU A 258 16.42 20.68 36.04
C LEU A 258 17.17 20.66 37.37
N GLU A 259 18.41 21.16 37.40
CA GLU A 259 19.03 21.63 38.64
C GLU A 259 19.25 23.15 38.58
N GLU A 260 18.58 23.83 39.50
CA GLU A 260 18.89 25.20 39.90
C GLU A 260 20.21 25.25 40.68
N GLY A 261 21.00 26.29 40.47
CA GLY A 261 22.16 26.57 41.30
C GLY A 261 22.97 27.74 40.77
N GLY A 262 22.71 28.92 41.31
CA GLY A 262 23.27 30.18 40.81
C GLY A 262 24.68 30.53 41.30
N ASN A 263 25.04 31.74 40.87
CA ASN A 263 26.00 32.69 41.42
C ASN A 263 27.39 32.77 40.74
N GLY A 264 27.75 34.00 40.35
CA GLY A 264 29.14 34.45 40.34
C GLY A 264 29.69 35.08 39.06
N GLY A 265 29.37 36.35 38.81
CA GLY A 265 30.40 37.39 38.68
C GLY A 265 31.23 37.57 37.38
N THR A 266 31.10 38.79 36.84
CA THR A 266 32.16 39.69 36.30
C THR A 266 32.62 39.59 34.84
N GLY A 267 32.81 40.79 34.25
CA GLY A 267 33.53 41.08 32.98
C GLY A 267 32.60 41.43 31.81
N GLU A 268 32.13 42.66 31.64
CA GLU A 268 32.80 43.87 31.11
C GLU A 268 32.99 43.88 29.57
N ALA A 269 32.53 44.99 28.98
CA ALA A 269 32.82 45.59 27.67
C ALA A 269 32.16 45.03 26.39
N VAL A 270 31.80 45.80 25.36
CA VAL A 270 31.50 47.24 25.10
C VAL A 270 31.06 47.27 23.61
N ALA A 271 30.11 48.16 23.27
CA ALA A 271 29.78 48.71 21.94
C ALA A 271 29.16 47.76 20.88
N GLY A 272 28.17 48.19 20.10
CA GLY A 272 27.51 49.48 20.00
C GLY A 272 26.37 49.34 18.98
N GLU A 273 25.24 49.97 19.25
CA GLU A 273 24.11 50.03 18.31
C GLU A 273 23.63 51.48 18.18
N GLU A 274 23.09 51.72 17.01
CA GLU A 274 22.97 52.95 16.26
C GLU A 274 22.11 54.04 16.90
N LEU A 275 22.43 55.30 16.59
CA LEU A 275 21.41 56.33 16.43
C LEU A 275 21.94 57.49 15.59
N ARG A 276 21.37 57.69 14.39
CA ARG A 276 20.65 58.91 13.98
C ARG A 276 20.60 59.09 12.45
N THR A 277 19.36 59.28 11.98
CA THR A 277 18.87 60.15 10.88
C THR A 277 19.51 60.06 9.52
#